data_AF-A0A497DJN3-F1
#
_entry.id   AF-A0A497DJN3-F1
#
_cell.length_a   1.000
_cell.length_b   1.000
_cell.length_c   1.000
_cell.angle_alpha   90.00
_cell.angle_beta   90.00
_cell.angle_gamma   90.00
#
_symmetry.space_group_name_H-M   'P 1'
#
loop_
_entity.id
_entity.type
_entity.pdbx_description
1 polymer ?
#
loop_
_entity_poly.entity_id
_entity_poly.type
_entity_poly.pdbx_seq_one_letter_code
_entity_poly.pdbx_strand_id
1 'polypeptide(L)'
;KSATADTLSPIYSTMGARLSQQEIIKSFNNVIVKDLATYYFLKAVVALTGFEKECYFLPASGAESIPMMVNILMGWGIEYIILIFGNSEERLVHEKLMKEQYDNKIDLANKQMIFIEDYPDTEDLFSTIDFKKYVVKVREGITVKNSEYLIDNNYSRAILASNFLQEVTSGNLSFKTLDDETRDNMNGLIQQLSTILI
;
A
#
# COMPACT_ATOMS: atom_id res chain seq x y z
N LYS A 1 -13.50 -12.76 17.52
CA LYS A 1 -14.57 -11.79 17.90
C LYS A 1 -14.66 -10.78 16.76
N SER A 2 -15.82 -10.60 16.14
CA SER A 2 -15.98 -9.67 15.00
C SER A 2 -16.45 -8.30 15.49
N ALA A 3 -15.81 -7.23 15.05
CA ALA A 3 -16.30 -5.86 15.24
C ALA A 3 -17.65 -5.69 14.50
N THR A 4 -18.64 -5.05 15.13
CA THR A 4 -19.93 -4.72 14.50
C THR A 4 -19.81 -3.46 13.64
N ALA A 5 -20.71 -3.28 12.67
CA ALA A 5 -20.68 -2.12 11.76
C ALA A 5 -20.62 -0.76 12.48
N ASP A 6 -21.30 -0.62 13.64
CA ASP A 6 -21.25 0.59 14.45
C ASP A 6 -19.88 0.83 15.10
N THR A 7 -19.18 -0.25 15.50
CA THR A 7 -17.81 -0.12 16.00
C THR A 7 -16.83 0.27 14.91
N LEU A 8 -17.08 -0.08 13.64
CA LEU A 8 -16.16 0.20 12.52
C LEU A 8 -16.19 1.66 12.02
N SER A 9 -17.17 2.47 12.43
CA SER A 9 -17.38 3.84 11.95
C SER A 9 -16.14 4.75 12.03
N PRO A 10 -15.33 4.75 13.11
CA PRO A 10 -14.16 5.64 13.21
C PRO A 10 -13.11 5.35 12.13
N ILE A 11 -12.91 4.08 11.77
CA ILE A 11 -11.97 3.72 10.69
C ILE A 11 -12.54 4.19 9.36
N TYR A 12 -13.81 3.94 9.05
CA TYR A 12 -14.40 4.40 7.79
C TYR A 12 -14.29 5.92 7.60
N SER A 13 -14.42 6.70 8.68
CA SER A 13 -14.17 8.15 8.64
C SER A 13 -12.71 8.49 8.33
N THR A 14 -11.78 7.71 8.87
CA THR A 14 -10.33 7.86 8.65
C THR A 14 -9.90 7.44 7.24
N MET A 15 -10.61 6.52 6.60
CA MET A 15 -10.31 6.07 5.23
C MET A 15 -10.77 7.08 4.16
N GLY A 16 -11.64 8.04 4.52
CA GLY A 16 -12.09 9.13 3.64
C GLY A 16 -12.95 8.70 2.43
N ALA A 17 -12.98 7.40 2.12
CA ALA A 17 -13.63 6.82 0.96
C ALA A 17 -14.75 5.86 1.39
N ARG A 18 -15.90 5.96 0.71
CA ARG A 18 -16.93 4.92 0.77
C ARG A 18 -16.47 3.72 -0.06
N LEU A 19 -15.46 2.99 0.41
CA LEU A 19 -15.19 1.66 -0.12
C LEU A 19 -16.49 0.86 -0.04
N SER A 20 -16.83 0.14 -1.11
CA SER A 20 -17.99 -0.76 -1.09
C SER A 20 -17.91 -1.63 0.16
N GLN A 21 -19.04 -1.89 0.81
CA GLN A 21 -19.22 -2.62 2.08
C GLN A 21 -18.56 -4.03 2.17
N GLN A 22 -17.80 -4.44 1.16
CA GLN A 22 -17.28 -5.79 0.95
C GLN A 22 -15.91 -6.07 1.58
N GLU A 23 -15.10 -5.06 1.93
CA GLU A 23 -13.88 -5.28 2.72
C GLU A 23 -14.10 -4.84 4.17
N ILE A 24 -14.86 -5.67 4.89
CA ILE A 24 -14.96 -5.64 6.35
C ILE A 24 -13.57 -5.94 6.91
N ILE A 25 -13.08 -5.11 7.84
CA ILE A 25 -11.86 -5.34 8.61
C ILE A 25 -11.86 -6.79 9.12
N LYS A 26 -10.84 -7.55 8.76
CA LYS A 26 -10.75 -8.97 9.08
C LYS A 26 -10.11 -9.17 10.43
N SER A 27 -10.16 -10.39 10.96
CA SER A 27 -9.51 -10.68 12.24
C SER A 27 -7.98 -10.81 12.15
N PHE A 28 -7.42 -10.99 10.94
CA PHE A 28 -6.00 -11.20 10.67
C PHE A 28 -5.61 -10.57 9.32
N ASN A 29 -4.30 -10.44 9.07
CA ASN A 29 -3.71 -10.00 7.81
C ASN A 29 -4.25 -8.65 7.27
N ASN A 30 -4.67 -7.75 8.16
CA ASN A 30 -5.01 -6.37 7.79
C ASN A 30 -3.73 -5.58 7.59
N VAL A 31 -3.52 -4.99 6.41
CA VAL A 31 -2.33 -4.21 6.08
C VAL A 31 -2.72 -2.75 5.91
N ILE A 32 -2.36 -1.90 6.87
CA ILE A 32 -2.60 -0.45 6.81
C ILE A 32 -1.65 0.15 5.78
N VAL A 33 -2.21 0.95 4.87
CA VAL A 33 -1.46 1.63 3.80
C VAL A 33 -1.84 3.11 3.73
N LYS A 34 -0.96 3.95 3.19
CA LYS A 34 -1.12 5.42 3.18
C LYS A 34 -2.47 5.90 2.67
N ASP A 35 -2.88 5.46 1.47
CA ASP A 35 -4.03 6.01 0.78
C ASP A 35 -4.67 5.04 -0.23
N LEU A 36 -5.74 5.49 -0.89
CA LEU A 36 -6.44 4.72 -1.93
C LEU A 36 -5.57 4.38 -3.14
N ALA A 37 -4.63 5.25 -3.54
CA ALA A 37 -3.77 4.97 -4.68
C ALA A 37 -2.83 3.81 -4.35
N THR A 38 -2.19 3.86 -3.18
CA THR A 38 -1.39 2.76 -2.64
C THR A 38 -2.20 1.47 -2.56
N TYR A 39 -3.44 1.54 -2.06
CA TYR A 39 -4.35 0.39 -2.04
C TYR A 39 -4.55 -0.23 -3.43
N TYR A 40 -4.92 0.57 -4.44
CA TYR A 40 -5.19 0.04 -5.78
C TYR A 40 -3.93 -0.54 -6.45
N PHE A 41 -2.78 0.12 -6.29
CA PHE A 41 -1.51 -0.42 -6.80
C PHE A 41 -1.15 -1.74 -6.13
N LEU A 42 -1.25 -1.84 -4.80
CA LEU A 42 -0.91 -3.08 -4.09
C LEU A 42 -1.88 -4.23 -4.42
N LYS A 43 -3.18 -3.95 -4.58
CA LYS A 43 -4.13 -4.95 -5.09
C LYS A 43 -3.74 -5.44 -6.48
N ALA A 44 -3.25 -4.55 -7.35
CA ALA A 44 -2.80 -4.90 -8.69
C ALA A 44 -1.51 -5.74 -8.63
N VAL A 45 -0.57 -5.40 -7.75
CA VAL A 45 0.67 -6.19 -7.52
C VAL A 45 0.34 -7.60 -7.02
N VAL A 46 -0.56 -7.74 -6.06
CA VAL A 46 -1.02 -9.06 -5.57
C VAL A 46 -1.64 -9.87 -6.71
N ALA A 47 -2.49 -9.26 -7.53
CA ALA A 47 -3.11 -9.92 -8.67
C ALA A 47 -2.09 -10.33 -9.76
N LEU A 48 -1.11 -9.48 -10.05
CA LEU A 48 -0.06 -9.76 -11.03
C LEU A 48 0.86 -10.90 -10.57
N THR A 49 1.34 -10.83 -9.34
CA THR A 49 2.29 -11.82 -8.78
C THR A 49 1.63 -13.17 -8.48
N GLY A 50 0.30 -13.23 -8.46
CA GLY A 50 -0.43 -14.44 -8.07
C GLY A 50 -0.26 -14.78 -6.60
N PHE A 51 -0.05 -13.78 -5.75
CA PHE A 51 0.18 -13.98 -4.33
C PHE A 51 -1.05 -14.60 -3.65
N GLU A 52 -0.87 -15.79 -3.06
CA GLU A 52 -1.99 -16.62 -2.59
C GLU A 52 -2.38 -16.35 -1.12
N LYS A 53 -1.50 -15.75 -0.30
CA LYS A 53 -1.86 -15.46 1.10
C LYS A 53 -2.92 -14.37 1.16
N GLU A 54 -3.88 -14.54 2.06
CA GLU A 54 -4.90 -13.53 2.30
C GLU A 54 -4.24 -12.24 2.81
N CYS A 55 -4.51 -11.13 2.13
CA CYS A 55 -3.97 -9.82 2.46
C CYS A 55 -5.06 -8.77 2.29
N TYR A 56 -5.38 -8.06 3.37
CA TYR A 56 -6.51 -7.15 3.45
C TYR A 56 -6.00 -5.72 3.62
N PHE A 57 -5.76 -5.03 2.51
CA PHE A 57 -5.26 -3.65 2.54
C PHE A 57 -6.32 -2.68 3.08
N LEU A 58 -5.94 -1.84 4.04
CA LEU A 58 -6.76 -0.82 4.67
C LEU A 58 -6.16 0.57 4.35
N PRO A 59 -6.68 1.29 3.34
CA PRO A 59 -6.18 2.61 3.00
C PRO A 59 -6.57 3.64 4.06
N ALA A 60 -5.58 4.38 4.55
CA ALA A 60 -5.77 5.56 5.36
C ALA A 60 -6.14 6.78 4.47
N SER A 61 -6.30 7.97 5.05
CA SER A 61 -6.50 9.23 4.29
C SER A 61 -5.22 10.06 4.21
N GLY A 62 -4.07 9.40 4.07
CA GLY A 62 -2.76 10.05 4.18
C GLY A 62 -1.91 9.43 5.29
N ALA A 63 -0.60 9.62 5.20
CA ALA A 63 0.38 8.97 6.08
C ALA A 63 0.16 9.37 7.54
N GLU A 64 -0.19 10.64 7.78
CA GLU A 64 -0.46 11.21 9.09
C GLU A 64 -1.63 10.55 9.83
N SER A 65 -2.53 9.88 9.10
CA SER A 65 -3.69 9.19 9.65
C SER A 65 -3.42 7.73 10.03
N ILE A 66 -2.28 7.16 9.61
CA ILE A 66 -1.87 5.78 9.94
C ILE A 66 -1.80 5.55 11.47
N PRO A 67 -1.14 6.41 12.28
CA PRO A 67 -1.09 6.20 13.74
C PRO A 67 -2.48 6.17 14.41
N MET A 68 -3.44 6.93 13.87
CA MET A 68 -4.80 6.91 14.40
C MET A 68 -5.48 5.57 14.08
N MET A 69 -5.32 5.03 12.86
CA MET A 69 -5.84 3.71 12.51
C MET A 69 -5.23 2.61 13.37
N VAL A 70 -3.91 2.67 13.61
CA VAL A 70 -3.18 1.75 14.51
C VAL A 70 -3.80 1.74 15.90
N ASN A 71 -4.03 2.92 16.49
CA ASN A 71 -4.63 3.04 17.82
C ASN A 71 -6.05 2.45 17.86
N ILE A 72 -6.84 2.65 16.80
CA ILE A 72 -8.21 2.11 16.72
C ILE A 72 -8.19 0.58 16.63
N LEU A 73 -7.39 0.01 15.73
CA LEU A 73 -7.30 -1.45 15.55
C LEU A 73 -6.77 -2.15 16.81
N MET A 74 -5.78 -1.54 17.47
CA MET A 74 -5.29 -2.02 18.76
C MET A 74 -6.38 -1.97 19.83
N GLY A 75 -7.13 -0.86 19.92
CA GLY A 75 -8.26 -0.74 20.85
C GLY A 75 -9.36 -1.78 20.61
N TRP A 76 -9.51 -2.27 19.38
CA TRP A 76 -10.43 -3.35 19.03
C TRP A 76 -9.85 -4.75 19.18
N GLY A 77 -8.56 -4.87 19.52
CA GLY A 77 -7.85 -6.15 19.57
C GLY A 77 -7.80 -6.85 18.21
N ILE A 78 -7.73 -6.08 17.12
CA ILE A 78 -7.59 -6.58 15.75
C ILE A 78 -6.12 -6.58 15.37
N GLU A 79 -5.65 -7.68 14.79
CA GLU A 79 -4.29 -7.79 14.29
C GLU A 79 -4.12 -6.96 13.01
N TYR A 80 -2.98 -6.27 12.92
CA TYR A 80 -2.64 -5.42 11.80
C TYR A 80 -1.15 -5.46 11.50
N ILE A 81 -0.82 -5.08 10.28
CA ILE A 81 0.52 -4.83 9.77
C ILE A 81 0.51 -3.41 9.21
N ILE A 82 1.57 -2.66 9.43
CA ILE A 82 1.75 -1.32 8.87
C ILE A 82 2.73 -1.44 7.70
N LEU A 83 2.33 -1.00 6.52
CA LEU A 83 3.23 -0.90 5.38
C LEU A 83 3.57 0.57 5.13
N ILE A 84 4.85 0.90 5.20
CA ILE A 84 5.36 2.27 5.09
C ILE A 84 6.41 2.35 3.98
N PHE A 85 6.29 3.33 3.09
CA PHE A 85 7.26 3.62 2.03
C PHE A 85 8.27 4.73 2.42
N GLY A 86 9.29 4.92 1.59
CA GLY A 86 10.44 5.77 1.88
C GLY A 86 10.27 7.27 1.63
N ASN A 87 9.07 7.77 1.29
CA ASN A 87 8.85 9.21 1.14
C ASN A 87 8.95 9.95 2.49
N SER A 88 9.12 11.27 2.43
CA SER A 88 9.36 12.10 3.62
C SER A 88 8.23 12.05 4.64
N GLU A 89 6.96 12.05 4.20
CA GLU A 89 5.81 12.01 5.09
C GLU A 89 5.72 10.68 5.84
N GLU A 90 5.90 9.58 5.11
CA GLU A 90 5.87 8.22 5.65
C GLU A 90 7.08 7.92 6.55
N ARG A 91 8.26 8.47 6.27
CA ARG A 91 9.42 8.41 7.18
C ARG A 91 9.13 9.08 8.52
N LEU A 92 8.49 10.25 8.53
CA LEU A 92 8.11 10.92 9.79
C LEU A 92 7.12 10.07 10.60
N VAL A 93 6.19 9.41 9.92
CA VAL A 93 5.22 8.50 10.55
C VAL A 93 5.91 7.25 11.09
N HIS A 94 6.85 6.67 10.35
CA HIS A 94 7.67 5.56 10.79
C HIS A 94 8.45 5.91 12.07
N GLU A 95 9.17 7.04 12.08
CA GLU A 95 9.91 7.51 13.26
C GLU A 95 9.00 7.72 14.47
N LYS A 96 7.82 8.30 14.25
CA LYS A 96 6.82 8.49 15.30
C LYS A 96 6.34 7.16 15.87
N LEU A 97 5.98 6.20 15.02
CA LEU A 97 5.53 4.87 15.44
C LEU A 97 6.65 4.10 16.17
N MET A 98 7.87 4.14 15.65
CA MET A 98 9.03 3.53 16.31
C MET A 98 9.19 4.05 17.73
N LYS A 99 9.09 5.36 17.93
CA LYS A 99 9.22 5.98 19.24
C LYS A 99 8.02 5.70 20.16
N GLU A 100 6.81 5.96 19.69
CA GLU A 100 5.60 5.97 20.52
C GLU A 100 5.01 4.57 20.74
N GLN A 101 5.06 3.72 19.72
CA GLN A 101 4.42 2.40 19.74
C GLN A 101 5.39 1.26 20.09
N TYR A 102 6.64 1.37 19.64
CA TYR A 102 7.61 0.28 19.74
C TYR A 102 8.78 0.57 20.67
N ASP A 103 8.85 1.75 21.30
CA ASP A 103 9.95 2.13 22.20
C ASP A 103 11.34 1.95 21.55
N ASN A 104 11.40 2.24 20.24
CA ASN A 104 12.54 2.01 19.33
C ASN A 104 13.06 0.56 19.26
N LYS A 105 12.26 -0.43 19.70
CA LYS A 105 12.63 -1.85 19.64
C LYS A 105 12.31 -2.41 18.26
N ILE A 106 13.35 -2.52 17.44
CA ILE A 106 13.29 -3.04 16.07
C ILE A 106 12.63 -4.43 16.02
N ASP A 107 12.96 -5.32 16.96
CA ASP A 107 12.40 -6.67 17.00
C ASP A 107 10.87 -6.71 17.23
N LEU A 108 10.31 -5.68 17.88
CA LEU A 108 8.87 -5.55 18.06
C LEU A 108 8.23 -4.95 16.80
N ALA A 109 8.85 -3.93 16.24
CA ALA A 109 8.40 -3.29 15.01
C ALA A 109 8.33 -4.27 13.85
N ASN A 110 9.38 -5.08 13.62
CA ASN A 110 9.46 -6.04 12.53
C ASN A 110 8.39 -7.14 12.55
N LYS A 111 7.64 -7.28 13.65
CA LYS A 111 6.50 -8.21 13.76
C LYS A 111 5.20 -7.64 13.23
N GLN A 112 5.09 -6.32 13.10
CA GLN A 112 3.84 -5.61 12.78
C GLN A 112 4.05 -4.42 11.82
N MET A 113 5.26 -4.19 11.33
CA MET A 113 5.58 -3.08 10.44
C MET A 113 6.63 -3.50 9.41
N ILE A 114 6.35 -3.17 8.15
CA ILE A 114 7.27 -3.28 7.03
C ILE A 114 7.61 -1.86 6.60
N PHE A 115 8.88 -1.51 6.62
CA PHE A 115 9.39 -0.25 6.11
C PHE A 115 10.20 -0.48 4.84
N ILE A 116 9.72 0.09 3.74
CA ILE A 116 10.29 -0.04 2.40
C ILE A 116 11.06 1.24 2.09
N GLU A 117 12.34 1.23 2.43
CA GLU A 117 13.16 2.44 2.35
C GLU A 117 13.53 2.83 0.91
N ASP A 118 13.74 1.83 0.04
CA ASP A 118 14.30 2.00 -1.30
C ASP A 118 13.33 2.67 -2.30
N TYR A 119 12.02 2.60 -2.01
CA TYR A 119 10.97 3.14 -2.86
C TYR A 119 10.23 4.24 -2.12
N PRO A 120 10.25 5.49 -2.62
CA PRO A 120 9.49 6.58 -2.00
C PRO A 120 7.99 6.30 -1.96
N ASP A 121 7.44 5.69 -3.01
CA ASP A 121 6.02 5.41 -3.15
C ASP A 121 5.77 4.15 -3.99
N THR A 122 4.53 3.65 -4.02
CA THR A 122 4.14 2.45 -4.79
C THR A 122 4.47 2.53 -6.28
N GLU A 123 4.43 3.72 -6.86
CA GLU A 123 4.74 3.97 -8.26
C GLU A 123 6.21 3.72 -8.59
N ASP A 124 7.08 3.84 -7.59
CA ASP A 124 8.52 3.63 -7.75
C ASP A 124 8.89 2.14 -7.73
N LEU A 125 7.94 1.24 -7.45
CA LEU A 125 8.12 -0.20 -7.67
C LEU A 125 8.22 -0.55 -9.16
N PHE A 126 7.65 0.28 -10.03
CA PHE A 126 7.74 0.09 -11.47
C PHE A 126 9.06 0.63 -12.00
N SER A 127 9.63 -0.06 -12.99
CA SER A 127 10.62 0.58 -13.84
C SER A 127 9.98 1.79 -14.53
N THR A 128 10.81 2.77 -14.91
CA THR A 128 10.32 3.94 -15.66
C THR A 128 9.66 3.54 -16.99
N ILE A 129 10.07 2.42 -17.61
CA ILE A 129 9.54 1.95 -18.90
C ILE A 129 8.12 1.37 -18.73
N ASP A 130 7.91 0.55 -17.71
CA ASP A 130 6.60 -0.04 -17.45
C ASP A 130 5.65 0.99 -16.87
N PHE A 131 6.13 1.87 -16.00
CA PHE A 131 5.35 2.98 -15.46
C PHE A 131 4.78 3.87 -16.57
N LYS A 132 5.61 4.33 -17.51
CA LYS A 132 5.12 5.16 -18.63
C LYS A 132 4.19 4.39 -19.57
N LYS A 133 4.41 3.09 -19.75
CA LYS A 133 3.66 2.29 -20.73
C LYS A 133 2.30 1.87 -20.21
N TYR A 134 2.22 1.42 -18.96
CA TYR A 134 1.03 0.79 -18.40
C TYR A 134 0.28 1.66 -17.41
N VAL A 135 0.96 2.58 -16.70
CA VAL A 135 0.33 3.45 -15.71
C VAL A 135 -0.06 4.80 -16.34
N VAL A 136 0.92 5.60 -16.78
CA VAL A 136 0.66 6.96 -17.29
C VAL A 136 0.27 6.98 -18.77
N LYS A 137 0.73 6.00 -19.55
CA LYS A 137 0.50 5.85 -21.00
C LYS A 137 1.02 7.04 -21.84
N VAL A 138 2.23 7.52 -21.51
CA VAL A 138 2.92 8.63 -22.19
C VAL A 138 4.13 8.18 -23.02
N ARG A 139 4.51 8.98 -24.02
CA ARG A 139 5.65 8.70 -24.90
C ARG A 139 6.94 9.39 -24.48
N GLU A 140 6.86 10.52 -23.78
CA GLU A 140 8.02 11.30 -23.33
C GLU A 140 8.90 10.55 -22.34
N GLY A 141 10.16 10.97 -22.22
CA GLY A 141 11.07 10.43 -21.23
C GLY A 141 10.75 10.96 -19.84
N ILE A 142 10.83 10.11 -18.82
CA ILE A 142 10.73 10.49 -17.42
C ILE A 142 12.15 10.42 -16.85
N THR A 143 12.64 11.53 -16.30
CA THR A 143 14.02 11.67 -15.78
C THR A 143 14.09 11.79 -14.26
N VAL A 144 12.93 11.75 -13.60
CA VAL A 144 12.75 11.83 -12.15
C VAL A 144 12.14 10.52 -11.65
N LYS A 145 11.91 10.40 -10.34
CA LYS A 145 11.18 9.25 -9.78
C LYS A 145 9.74 9.21 -10.32
N ASN A 146 9.14 8.02 -10.39
CA ASN A 146 7.81 7.85 -10.98
C ASN A 146 6.76 8.61 -10.16
N SER A 147 6.88 8.55 -8.83
CA SER A 147 6.03 9.31 -7.90
C SER A 147 6.18 10.83 -8.06
N GLU A 148 7.41 11.31 -8.16
CA GLU A 148 7.74 12.73 -8.40
C GLU A 148 7.16 13.23 -9.73
N TYR A 149 7.27 12.43 -10.79
CA TYR A 149 6.68 12.76 -12.09
C TYR A 149 5.16 12.94 -12.01
N LEU A 150 4.45 12.16 -11.19
CA LEU A 150 3.00 12.35 -11.00
C LEU A 150 2.67 13.68 -10.32
N ILE A 151 3.47 14.09 -9.33
CA ILE A 151 3.31 15.36 -8.62
C ILE A 151 3.54 16.53 -9.58
N ASP A 152 4.67 16.52 -10.29
CA ASP A 152 5.08 17.60 -11.19
C ASP A 152 4.08 17.85 -12.32
N ASN A 153 3.41 16.78 -12.78
CA ASN A 153 2.43 16.83 -13.86
C ASN A 153 0.98 16.84 -13.36
N ASN A 154 0.75 16.97 -12.06
CA ASN A 154 -0.56 17.06 -11.42
C ASN A 154 -1.50 15.88 -11.81
N TYR A 155 -0.96 14.67 -11.91
CA TYR A 155 -1.73 13.47 -12.16
C TYR A 155 -2.46 13.02 -10.89
N SER A 156 -3.72 12.58 -11.05
CA SER A 156 -4.43 11.93 -9.96
C SER A 156 -3.93 10.48 -9.79
N ARG A 157 -3.11 10.26 -8.77
CA ARG A 157 -2.60 8.93 -8.39
C ARG A 157 -3.71 7.89 -8.26
N ALA A 158 -4.79 8.24 -7.58
CA ALA A 158 -5.92 7.32 -7.35
C ALA A 158 -6.62 6.89 -8.65
N ILE A 159 -6.78 7.80 -9.62
CA ILE A 159 -7.35 7.47 -10.94
C ILE A 159 -6.41 6.54 -11.70
N LEU A 160 -5.11 6.86 -11.75
CA LEU A 160 -4.12 6.02 -12.43
C LEU A 160 -4.04 4.62 -11.83
N ALA A 161 -3.99 4.53 -10.49
CA ALA A 161 -3.92 3.26 -9.76
C ALA A 161 -5.17 2.41 -9.99
N SER A 162 -6.37 3.02 -9.94
CA SER A 162 -7.64 2.33 -10.20
C SER A 162 -7.71 1.80 -11.64
N ASN A 163 -7.35 2.63 -12.62
CA ASN A 163 -7.30 2.21 -14.02
C ASN A 163 -6.29 1.08 -14.24
N PHE A 164 -5.11 1.15 -13.61
CA PHE A 164 -4.10 0.10 -13.69
C PHE A 164 -4.62 -1.22 -13.11
N LEU A 165 -5.27 -1.19 -11.95
CA LEU A 165 -5.92 -2.38 -11.37
C LEU A 165 -6.98 -2.97 -12.30
N GLN A 166 -7.76 -2.14 -13.00
CA GLN A 166 -8.73 -2.62 -14.00
C GLN A 166 -8.04 -3.33 -15.18
N GLU A 167 -6.93 -2.82 -15.69
CA GLU A 167 -6.17 -3.46 -16.78
C GLU A 167 -5.60 -4.81 -16.36
N VAL A 168 -5.13 -4.92 -15.12
CA VAL A 168 -4.64 -6.19 -14.55
C VAL A 168 -5.79 -7.18 -14.37
N THR A 169 -6.89 -6.76 -13.74
CA THR A 169 -8.01 -7.66 -13.41
C THR A 169 -8.82 -8.09 -14.64
N SER A 170 -8.84 -7.28 -15.70
CA SER A 170 -9.43 -7.65 -17.00
C SER A 170 -8.55 -8.60 -17.83
N GLY A 171 -7.31 -8.87 -17.38
CA GLY A 171 -6.36 -9.73 -18.07
C GLY A 171 -5.64 -9.07 -19.25
N ASN A 172 -5.80 -7.76 -19.44
CA ASN A 172 -5.10 -7.00 -20.50
C ASN A 172 -3.60 -6.86 -20.21
N LEU A 173 -3.22 -6.93 -18.93
CA LEU A 173 -1.83 -6.89 -18.47
C LEU A 173 -1.52 -8.15 -17.66
N SER A 174 -0.38 -8.79 -17.96
CA SER A 174 0.10 -9.95 -17.21
C SER A 174 1.49 -9.69 -16.63
N PHE A 175 1.84 -10.41 -15.57
CA PHE A 175 3.15 -10.25 -14.94
C PHE A 175 4.33 -10.55 -15.89
N LYS A 176 4.13 -11.48 -16.83
CA LYS A 176 5.13 -11.84 -17.84
C LYS A 176 5.40 -10.72 -18.86
N THR A 177 4.47 -9.77 -19.02
CA THR A 177 4.62 -8.64 -19.95
C THR A 177 5.31 -7.42 -19.35
N LEU A 178 5.57 -7.44 -18.05
CA LEU A 178 6.40 -6.45 -17.36
C LEU A 178 7.89 -6.74 -17.62
N ASP A 179 8.75 -5.76 -17.42
CA ASP A 179 10.19 -5.95 -17.47
C ASP A 179 10.76 -6.56 -16.19
N ASP A 180 12.05 -6.91 -16.22
CA ASP A 180 12.71 -7.61 -15.11
C ASP A 180 12.77 -6.75 -13.85
N GLU A 181 13.10 -5.47 -13.96
CA GLU A 181 13.15 -4.54 -12.83
C GLU A 181 11.80 -4.46 -12.10
N THR A 182 10.71 -4.24 -12.83
CA THR A 182 9.36 -4.17 -12.25
C THR A 182 8.99 -5.50 -11.57
N ARG A 183 9.28 -6.63 -12.22
CA ARG A 183 8.98 -7.95 -11.63
C ARG A 183 9.78 -8.21 -10.36
N ASP A 184 11.06 -7.90 -10.36
CA ASP A 184 11.95 -8.12 -9.22
C ASP A 184 11.53 -7.26 -8.02
N ASN A 185 11.24 -5.98 -8.26
CA ASN A 185 10.74 -5.05 -7.24
C ASN A 185 9.42 -5.55 -6.62
N MET A 186 8.45 -5.95 -7.46
CA MET A 186 7.15 -6.47 -7.02
C MET A 186 7.30 -7.79 -6.25
N ASN A 187 8.15 -8.71 -6.72
CA ASN A 187 8.43 -9.96 -6.01
C ASN A 187 9.11 -9.70 -4.67
N GLY A 188 10.05 -8.76 -4.59
CA GLY A 188 10.70 -8.36 -3.34
C GLY A 188 9.70 -7.85 -2.31
N LEU A 189 8.78 -6.98 -2.73
CA LEU A 189 7.67 -6.51 -1.89
C LEU A 189 6.80 -7.68 -1.38
N ILE A 190 6.36 -8.56 -2.28
CA ILE A 190 5.50 -9.69 -1.92
C ILE A 190 6.24 -10.66 -0.99
N GLN A 191 7.54 -10.88 -1.19
CA GLN A 191 8.35 -11.69 -0.29
C GLN A 191 8.36 -11.08 1.12
N GLN A 192 8.57 -9.77 1.26
CA GLN A 192 8.50 -9.09 2.56
C GLN A 192 7.11 -9.20 3.21
N LEU A 193 6.03 -9.05 2.43
CA LEU A 193 4.67 -9.29 2.95
C LEU A 193 4.48 -10.74 3.38
N SER A 194 5.03 -11.70 2.65
CA SER A 194 4.86 -13.13 2.94
C SER A 194 5.50 -13.58 4.26
N THR A 195 6.52 -12.89 4.76
CA THR A 195 7.20 -13.25 6.01
C THR A 195 6.41 -12.89 7.26
N ILE A 196 5.52 -11.89 7.16
CA ILE A 196 4.75 -11.37 8.29
C ILE A 196 3.28 -11.83 8.26
N LEU A 197 2.72 -12.06 7.06
CA LEU A 197 1.35 -12.55 6.90
C LEU A 197 1.23 -14.00 7.36
N ILE A 198 0.18 -14.27 8.13
CA ILE A 198 -0.14 -15.60 8.69
C ILE A 198 -0.82 -16.46 7.63
#